data_AF-A0A3D0ZMY5-F1
#
_entry.id   AF-A0A3D0ZMY5-F1
#
_cell.length_a   1.000
_cell.length_b   1.000
_cell.length_c   1.000
_cell.angle_alpha   90.00
_cell.angle_beta   90.00
_cell.angle_gamma   90.00
#
_symmetry.space_group_name_H-M   'P 1'
#
loop_
_entity.id
_entity.type
_entity.pdbx_description
1 polymer ?
#
loop_
_entity_poly.entity_id
_entity_poly.type
_entity_poly.pdbx_seq_one_letter_code
_entity_poly.pdbx_strand_id
1 'polypeptide(L)'
;WAEYNRPGFPGDGYGFSTDDRMSYGSYAVDYLTNWAGPRYLGDLVNRSGGNLFKDGEVSHMADVKVVILSAFGASTLLIILSLVAIAYLRRRSTGGVRRGLFAGSVIALAIILGLGTLAVLGWQQFFTEFHHIFFANGSWTFALDDTLIRLFPGQFWMDAGIVIGVLVFLAALVTLILTWPTRRRRGLVNDAQDAGEVQP
;
A
#
# COMPACT_ATOMS: atom_id res chain seq x y z
N TRP A 1 4.90 -15.40 -0.99
CA TRP A 1 4.87 -16.87 -1.18
C TRP A 1 4.29 -17.63 0.00
N ALA A 2 4.59 -17.27 1.25
CA ALA A 2 3.96 -17.89 2.44
C ALA A 2 2.42 -17.94 2.37
N GLU A 3 1.83 -16.95 1.69
CA GLU A 3 0.41 -16.83 1.39
C GLU A 3 -0.25 -18.11 0.89
N TYR A 4 0.30 -18.80 -0.12
CA TYR A 4 -0.33 -20.00 -0.67
C TYR A 4 -0.28 -21.22 0.27
N ASN A 5 0.48 -21.12 1.35
CA ASN A 5 0.61 -22.17 2.37
C ASN A 5 -0.15 -21.84 3.65
N ARG A 6 -0.84 -20.68 3.72
CA ARG A 6 -1.57 -20.29 4.94
C ARG A 6 -2.82 -21.18 5.10
N PRO A 7 -3.17 -21.59 6.34
CA PRO A 7 -4.43 -22.29 6.59
C PRO A 7 -5.64 -21.47 6.11
N GLY A 8 -6.56 -22.12 5.41
CA GLY A 8 -7.78 -21.49 4.89
C GLY A 8 -7.60 -20.66 3.62
N PHE A 9 -6.42 -20.64 2.99
CA PHE A 9 -6.27 -20.06 1.66
C PHE A 9 -7.08 -20.86 0.63
N PRO A 10 -7.80 -20.20 -0.29
CA PRO A 10 -8.54 -20.92 -1.32
C PRO A 10 -7.57 -21.72 -2.22
N GLY A 11 -7.89 -23.00 -2.39
CA GLY A 11 -7.27 -23.84 -3.42
C GLY A 11 -7.61 -23.32 -4.82
N ASP A 12 -6.81 -23.70 -5.80
CA ASP A 12 -6.98 -23.25 -7.19
C ASP A 12 -8.29 -23.75 -7.81
N GLY A 13 -8.65 -25.02 -7.62
CA GLY A 13 -9.86 -25.61 -8.19
C GLY A 13 -9.79 -25.92 -9.70
N TYR A 14 -8.75 -25.48 -10.40
CA TYR A 14 -8.60 -25.59 -11.87
C TYR A 14 -7.27 -26.23 -12.31
N GLY A 15 -6.54 -26.87 -11.38
CA GLY A 15 -5.39 -27.74 -11.68
C GLY A 15 -3.99 -27.18 -11.39
N PHE A 16 -3.83 -25.94 -10.91
CA PHE A 16 -2.52 -25.47 -10.43
C PHE A 16 -2.21 -26.05 -9.06
N SER A 17 -1.01 -26.60 -8.91
CA SER A 17 -0.46 -26.91 -7.60
C SER A 17 -0.06 -25.64 -6.86
N THR A 18 0.23 -25.75 -5.56
CA THR A 18 0.84 -24.64 -4.81
C THR A 18 2.15 -24.18 -5.44
N ASP A 19 2.98 -25.11 -5.92
CA ASP A 19 4.25 -24.80 -6.58
C ASP A 19 4.07 -24.08 -7.92
N ASP A 20 3.03 -24.45 -8.68
CA ASP A 20 2.66 -23.72 -9.91
C ASP A 20 2.29 -22.29 -9.58
N ARG A 21 1.44 -22.07 -8.56
CA ARG A 21 1.03 -20.73 -8.15
C ARG A 21 2.19 -19.90 -7.63
N MET A 22 3.13 -20.52 -6.92
CA MET A 22 4.36 -19.86 -6.49
C MET A 22 5.23 -19.47 -7.68
N SER A 23 5.41 -20.36 -8.65
CA SER A 23 6.28 -20.11 -9.80
C SER A 23 5.66 -19.08 -10.75
N TYR A 24 4.43 -19.30 -11.20
CA TYR A 24 3.75 -18.44 -12.16
C TYR A 24 3.40 -17.07 -11.57
N GLY A 25 2.99 -17.04 -10.30
CA GLY A 25 2.80 -15.78 -9.59
C GLY A 25 4.09 -14.97 -9.53
N SER A 26 5.26 -15.63 -9.45
CA SER A 26 6.53 -14.92 -9.28
C SER A 26 6.91 -14.15 -10.53
N TYR A 27 6.62 -14.70 -11.72
CA TYR A 27 6.77 -13.97 -12.98
C TYR A 27 5.86 -12.76 -13.04
N ALA A 28 4.59 -12.89 -12.63
CA ALA A 28 3.65 -11.77 -12.61
C ALA A 28 4.10 -10.64 -11.66
N VAL A 29 4.60 -10.97 -10.47
CA VAL A 29 5.11 -9.97 -9.51
C VAL A 29 6.43 -9.36 -9.97
N ASP A 30 7.37 -10.15 -10.48
CA ASP A 30 8.65 -9.66 -11.02
C ASP A 30 8.44 -8.65 -12.16
N TYR A 31 7.48 -8.96 -13.05
CA TYR A 31 7.08 -8.09 -14.15
C TYR A 31 6.71 -6.67 -13.69
N LEU A 32 6.08 -6.51 -12.52
CA LEU A 32 5.65 -5.20 -12.03
C LEU A 32 6.81 -4.26 -11.69
N THR A 33 7.99 -4.80 -11.42
CA THR A 33 9.14 -4.01 -10.95
C THR A 33 10.36 -4.04 -11.88
N ASN A 34 10.36 -4.94 -12.88
CA ASN A 34 11.44 -5.02 -13.86
C ASN A 34 11.20 -4.05 -15.05
N TRP A 35 12.15 -3.98 -15.99
CA TRP A 35 12.06 -3.11 -17.18
C TRP A 35 11.49 -3.81 -18.42
N ALA A 36 10.98 -5.04 -18.29
CA ALA A 36 10.49 -5.79 -19.44
C ALA A 36 9.13 -5.28 -19.93
N GLY A 37 8.87 -5.43 -21.23
CA GLY A 37 7.58 -5.15 -21.86
C GLY A 37 6.57 -6.30 -21.69
N PRO A 38 5.32 -6.14 -22.15
CA PRO A 38 4.24 -7.12 -21.94
C PRO A 38 4.54 -8.55 -22.42
N ARG A 39 5.43 -8.70 -23.42
CA ARG A 39 5.93 -9.99 -23.90
C ARG A 39 6.55 -10.86 -22.80
N TYR A 40 7.06 -10.27 -21.73
CA TYR A 40 7.59 -11.02 -20.59
C TYR A 40 6.56 -12.00 -20.01
N LEU A 41 5.28 -11.61 -19.96
CA LEU A 41 4.19 -12.50 -19.55
C LEU A 41 3.54 -13.19 -20.75
N GLY A 42 3.42 -12.48 -21.88
CA GLY A 42 2.75 -13.02 -23.08
C GLY A 42 3.47 -14.18 -23.75
N ASP A 43 4.80 -14.28 -23.62
CA ASP A 43 5.58 -15.37 -24.21
C ASP A 43 5.70 -16.59 -23.26
N LEU A 44 5.12 -16.53 -22.04
CA LEU A 44 5.10 -17.66 -21.11
C LEU A 44 4.11 -18.73 -21.55
N VAL A 45 4.52 -20.00 -21.49
CA VAL A 45 3.70 -21.15 -21.87
C VAL A 45 3.39 -22.05 -20.69
N ASN A 46 2.19 -22.63 -20.70
CA ASN A 46 1.77 -23.64 -19.74
C ASN A 46 2.32 -25.03 -20.12
N ARG A 47 2.07 -26.04 -19.27
CA ARG A 47 2.55 -27.41 -19.47
C ARG A 47 2.05 -28.08 -20.77
N SER A 48 0.92 -27.62 -21.32
CA SER A 48 0.37 -28.10 -22.60
C SER A 48 0.90 -27.33 -23.81
N GLY A 49 1.81 -26.36 -23.63
CA GLY A 49 2.39 -25.57 -24.71
C GLY A 49 1.53 -24.40 -25.21
N GLY A 50 0.39 -24.12 -24.57
CA GLY A 50 -0.41 -22.93 -24.84
C GLY A 50 0.04 -21.74 -23.97
N ASN A 51 -0.42 -20.53 -24.29
CA ASN A 51 -0.08 -19.33 -23.51
C ASN A 51 -0.52 -19.51 -22.05
N LEU A 52 0.36 -19.15 -21.12
CA LEU A 52 0.08 -19.19 -19.68
C LEU A 52 -0.88 -18.07 -19.29
N PHE A 53 -0.68 -16.86 -19.81
CA PHE A 53 -1.58 -15.72 -19.66
C PHE A 53 -2.26 -15.42 -21.00
N LYS A 54 -3.56 -15.14 -20.97
CA LYS A 54 -4.31 -14.65 -22.13
C LYS A 54 -3.93 -13.20 -22.42
N ASP A 55 -4.13 -12.76 -23.66
CA ASP A 55 -3.79 -11.40 -24.10
C ASP A 55 -4.44 -10.31 -23.22
N GLY A 56 -5.69 -10.53 -22.79
CA GLY A 56 -6.37 -9.62 -21.87
C GLY A 56 -5.71 -9.53 -20.49
N GLU A 57 -5.22 -10.65 -19.95
CA GLU A 57 -4.50 -10.69 -18.67
C GLU A 57 -3.14 -10.00 -18.77
N VAL A 58 -2.45 -10.18 -19.89
CA VAL A 58 -1.17 -9.51 -20.19
C VAL A 58 -1.38 -8.00 -20.32
N SER A 59 -2.42 -7.56 -21.03
CA SER A 59 -2.76 -6.13 -21.15
C SER A 59 -3.09 -5.53 -19.78
N HIS A 60 -3.89 -6.21 -18.96
CA HIS A 60 -4.22 -5.74 -17.62
C HIS A 60 -2.98 -5.63 -16.73
N MET A 61 -2.09 -6.62 -16.77
CA MET A 61 -0.83 -6.56 -16.01
C MET A 61 0.06 -5.39 -16.47
N ALA A 62 0.03 -5.03 -17.76
CA ALA A 62 0.73 -3.83 -18.24
C ALA A 62 0.12 -2.55 -17.64
N ASP A 63 -1.20 -2.44 -17.56
CA ASP A 63 -1.87 -1.31 -16.88
C ASP A 63 -1.52 -1.27 -15.38
N VAL A 64 -1.57 -2.42 -14.69
CA VAL A 64 -1.17 -2.54 -13.28
C VAL A 64 0.27 -2.08 -13.07
N LYS A 65 1.19 -2.45 -13.97
CA LYS A 65 2.58 -2.00 -13.91
C LYS A 65 2.69 -0.47 -13.99
N VAL A 66 1.92 0.18 -14.85
CA VAL A 66 1.88 1.65 -14.92
C VAL A 66 1.39 2.26 -13.61
N VAL A 67 0.34 1.69 -13.00
CA VAL A 67 -0.18 2.15 -11.69
C VAL A 67 0.89 2.02 -10.60
N ILE A 68 1.56 0.87 -10.51
CA ILE A 68 2.61 0.60 -9.52
C ILE A 68 3.79 1.58 -9.69
N LEU A 69 4.29 1.74 -10.92
CA LEU A 69 5.41 2.66 -11.19
C LEU A 69 5.02 4.12 -10.93
N SER A 70 3.78 4.51 -11.24
CA SER A 70 3.26 5.85 -10.92
C SER A 70 3.18 6.07 -9.41
N ALA A 71 2.75 5.07 -8.65
CA ALA A 71 2.71 5.11 -7.18
C ALA A 71 4.13 5.24 -6.58
N PHE A 72 5.13 4.54 -7.13
CA PHE A 72 6.53 4.71 -6.73
C PHE A 72 7.07 6.11 -7.05
N GLY A 73 6.73 6.65 -8.22
CA GLY A 73 7.06 8.03 -8.61
C GLY A 73 6.45 9.06 -7.64
N ALA A 74 5.15 8.95 -7.37
CA ALA A 74 4.45 9.82 -6.43
C ALA A 74 5.02 9.69 -5.00
N SER A 75 5.32 8.47 -4.54
CA SER A 75 5.92 8.23 -3.24
C SER A 75 7.30 8.87 -3.11
N THR A 76 8.14 8.74 -4.14
CA THR A 76 9.47 9.37 -4.20
C THR A 76 9.34 10.90 -4.12
N LEU A 77 8.40 11.49 -4.87
CA LEU A 77 8.13 12.93 -4.80
C LEU A 77 7.70 13.37 -3.40
N LEU A 78 6.76 12.65 -2.77
CA LEU A 78 6.28 12.95 -1.42
C LEU A 78 7.38 12.85 -0.36
N ILE A 79 8.30 11.89 -0.49
CA ILE A 79 9.48 11.79 0.37
C ILE A 79 10.37 13.01 0.22
N ILE A 80 10.67 13.43 -1.01
CA ILE A 80 11.49 14.63 -1.27
C ILE A 80 10.82 15.88 -0.68
N LEU A 81 9.53 16.08 -0.93
CA LEU A 81 8.77 17.19 -0.37
C LEU A 81 8.76 17.17 1.16
N SER A 82 8.63 15.99 1.77
CA SER A 82 8.68 15.83 3.22
C SER A 82 10.05 16.20 3.78
N LEU A 83 11.14 15.81 3.14
CA LEU A 83 12.50 16.17 3.56
C LEU A 83 12.74 17.69 3.46
N VAL A 84 12.30 18.32 2.38
CA VAL A 84 12.36 19.78 2.21
C VAL A 84 11.54 20.48 3.30
N ALA A 85 10.32 20.03 3.56
CA ALA A 85 9.47 20.58 4.61
C ALA A 85 10.11 20.43 6.00
N ILE A 86 10.73 19.28 6.29
CA ILE A 86 11.46 19.05 7.54
C ILE A 86 12.64 20.03 7.66
N ALA A 87 13.46 20.17 6.61
CA ALA A 87 14.62 21.07 6.61
C ALA A 87 14.19 22.54 6.83
N TYR A 88 13.12 22.96 6.17
CA TYR A 88 12.54 24.29 6.32
C TYR A 88 11.99 24.53 7.75
N LEU A 89 11.14 23.63 8.25
CA LEU A 89 10.51 23.76 9.56
C LEU A 89 11.51 23.70 10.71
N ARG A 90 12.58 22.90 10.59
CA ARG A 90 13.67 22.86 11.57
C ARG A 90 14.35 24.22 11.77
N ARG A 91 14.46 25.02 10.70
CA ARG A 91 15.09 26.35 10.77
C ARG A 91 14.12 27.43 11.22
N ARG A 92 12.82 27.31 10.91
CA ARG A 92 11.86 28.40 11.09
C ARG A 92 11.00 28.28 12.35
N SER A 93 10.74 27.08 12.86
CA SER A 93 9.80 26.87 13.97
C SER A 93 10.27 25.80 14.94
N THR A 94 10.45 26.19 16.21
CA THR A 94 10.65 25.25 17.31
C THR A 94 9.44 24.31 17.40
N GLY A 95 9.69 23.00 17.26
CA GLY A 95 8.64 21.97 17.28
C GLY A 95 7.74 21.91 16.03
N GLY A 96 8.02 22.67 14.96
CA GLY A 96 7.24 22.63 13.70
C GLY A 96 7.16 21.24 13.08
N VAL A 97 8.30 20.55 12.96
CA VAL A 97 8.37 19.17 12.46
C VAL A 97 7.49 18.21 13.26
N ARG A 98 7.55 18.30 14.59
CA ARG A 98 6.77 17.44 15.47
C ARG A 98 5.27 17.65 15.29
N ARG A 99 4.83 18.91 15.19
CA ARG A 99 3.41 19.24 14.93
C ARG A 99 2.95 18.72 13.57
N GLY A 100 3.80 18.84 12.54
CA GLY A 100 3.53 18.28 11.21
C GLY A 100 3.40 16.75 11.23
N LEU A 101 4.36 16.06 11.84
CA LEU A 101 4.31 14.60 12.00
C LEU A 101 3.10 14.13 12.82
N PHE A 102 2.73 14.85 13.88
CA PHE A 102 1.52 14.59 14.65
C PHE A 102 0.27 14.70 13.77
N ALA A 103 0.10 15.83 13.07
CA ALA A 103 -1.05 16.04 12.19
C ALA A 103 -1.11 14.99 11.07
N GLY A 104 0.03 14.69 10.44
CA GLY A 104 0.14 13.66 9.41
C GLY A 104 -0.23 12.28 9.95
N SER A 105 0.19 11.93 11.16
CA SER A 105 -0.17 10.64 11.78
C SER A 105 -1.67 10.51 12.08
N VAL A 106 -2.33 11.59 12.51
CA VAL A 106 -3.79 11.60 12.71
C VAL A 106 -4.51 11.41 11.38
N ILE A 107 -4.10 12.12 10.32
CA ILE A 107 -4.69 12.00 8.99
C ILE A 107 -4.49 10.58 8.44
N ALA A 108 -3.28 10.03 8.55
CA ALA A 108 -2.98 8.68 8.09
C ALA A 108 -3.82 7.62 8.82
N LEU A 109 -3.99 7.75 10.15
CA LEU A 109 -4.87 6.88 10.93
C LEU A 109 -6.33 7.00 10.49
N ALA A 110 -6.84 8.21 10.28
CA ALA A 110 -8.21 8.42 9.81
C ALA A 110 -8.44 7.77 8.43
N ILE A 111 -7.50 7.95 7.50
CA ILE A 111 -7.57 7.35 6.16
C ILE A 111 -7.55 5.82 6.24
N ILE A 112 -6.57 5.24 6.94
CA ILE A 112 -6.42 3.77 6.94
C ILE A 112 -7.56 3.07 7.67
N LEU A 113 -8.11 3.67 8.74
CA LEU A 113 -9.28 3.15 9.43
C LEU A 113 -10.54 3.29 8.58
N GLY A 114 -10.71 4.41 7.87
CA GLY A 114 -11.83 4.61 6.94
C GLY A 114 -11.81 3.60 5.80
N LEU A 115 -10.67 3.49 5.09
CA LEU A 115 -10.50 2.53 3.99
C LEU A 115 -10.64 1.08 4.49
N GLY A 116 -10.05 0.75 5.63
CA GLY A 116 -10.18 -0.58 6.24
C GLY A 116 -11.63 -0.92 6.58
N THR A 117 -12.41 0.04 7.09
CA THR A 117 -13.82 -0.15 7.39
C THR A 117 -14.63 -0.42 6.12
N LEU A 118 -14.42 0.37 5.06
CA LEU A 118 -15.09 0.17 3.77
C LEU A 118 -14.75 -1.21 3.16
N ALA A 119 -13.49 -1.60 3.19
CA ALA A 119 -13.03 -2.89 2.67
C ALA A 119 -13.63 -4.09 3.45
N VAL A 120 -13.70 -4.00 4.78
CA VAL A 120 -14.25 -5.08 5.62
C VAL A 120 -15.77 -5.21 5.48
N LEU A 121 -16.50 -4.09 5.41
CA LEU A 121 -17.96 -4.12 5.31
C LEU A 121 -18.46 -4.47 3.90
N GLY A 122 -17.65 -4.23 2.87
CA GLY A 122 -18.07 -4.37 1.47
C GLY A 122 -16.93 -4.66 0.52
N TRP A 123 -16.21 -5.77 0.72
CA TRP A 123 -15.02 -6.11 -0.08
C TRP A 123 -15.26 -6.06 -1.60
N GLN A 124 -16.35 -6.66 -2.09
CA GLN A 124 -16.62 -6.71 -3.53
C GLN A 124 -16.78 -5.30 -4.11
N GLN A 125 -17.60 -4.47 -3.49
CA GLN A 125 -17.79 -3.09 -3.91
C GLN A 125 -16.50 -2.27 -3.79
N PHE A 126 -15.79 -2.40 -2.68
CA PHE A 126 -14.50 -1.72 -2.47
C PHE A 126 -13.49 -2.08 -3.57
N PHE A 127 -13.34 -3.37 -3.88
CA PHE A 127 -12.43 -3.85 -4.91
C PHE A 127 -12.85 -3.34 -6.29
N THR A 128 -14.14 -3.41 -6.64
CA THR A 128 -14.66 -2.89 -7.92
C THR A 128 -14.44 -1.39 -8.08
N GLU A 129 -14.78 -0.58 -7.08
CA GLU A 129 -14.58 0.87 -7.15
C GLU A 129 -13.10 1.24 -7.20
N PHE A 130 -12.23 0.50 -6.49
CA PHE A 130 -10.80 0.66 -6.64
C PHE A 130 -10.36 0.43 -8.10
N HIS A 131 -10.86 -0.62 -8.75
CA HIS A 131 -10.50 -0.91 -10.15
C HIS A 131 -11.04 0.15 -11.12
N HIS A 132 -12.25 0.68 -10.91
CA HIS A 132 -12.82 1.75 -11.75
C HIS A 132 -12.01 3.04 -11.73
N ILE A 133 -11.27 3.32 -10.64
CA ILE A 133 -10.40 4.51 -10.57
C ILE A 133 -9.21 4.40 -11.54
N PHE A 134 -8.69 3.20 -11.75
CA PHE A 134 -7.43 2.97 -12.47
C PHE A 134 -7.59 2.32 -13.84
N PHE A 135 -8.68 1.59 -14.08
CA PHE A 135 -8.83 0.72 -15.24
C PHE A 135 -10.17 0.96 -15.94
N ALA A 136 -10.16 0.78 -17.26
CA ALA A 136 -11.37 0.87 -18.06
C ALA A 136 -12.33 -0.31 -17.78
N ASN A 137 -13.62 -0.10 -18.01
CA ASN A 137 -14.63 -1.15 -17.83
C ASN A 137 -14.32 -2.37 -18.72
N GLY A 138 -14.31 -3.55 -18.11
CA GLY A 138 -14.06 -4.82 -18.80
C GLY A 138 -12.58 -5.17 -19.03
N SER A 139 -11.62 -4.28 -18.73
CA SER A 139 -10.19 -4.58 -18.93
C SER A 139 -9.54 -5.39 -17.79
N TRP A 140 -10.28 -5.62 -16.70
CA TRP A 140 -9.78 -6.27 -15.48
C TRP A 140 -10.70 -7.37 -14.95
N THR A 141 -11.79 -7.68 -15.67
CA THR A 141 -12.75 -8.74 -15.31
C THR A 141 -12.42 -10.02 -16.07
N PHE A 142 -12.14 -11.09 -15.33
CA PHE A 142 -11.66 -12.36 -15.86
C PHE A 142 -12.53 -13.53 -15.41
N ALA A 143 -12.47 -14.63 -16.16
CA ALA A 143 -13.13 -15.87 -15.79
C ALA A 143 -12.42 -16.53 -14.58
N LEU A 144 -13.13 -17.40 -13.86
CA LEU A 144 -12.57 -18.07 -12.68
C LEU A 144 -11.43 -19.04 -13.01
N ASP A 145 -11.39 -19.54 -14.24
CA ASP A 145 -10.34 -20.42 -14.76
C ASP A 145 -9.17 -19.66 -15.43
N ASP A 146 -9.25 -18.32 -15.52
CA ASP A 146 -8.16 -17.47 -16.01
C ASP A 146 -6.99 -17.47 -15.01
N THR A 147 -5.77 -17.50 -15.56
CA THR A 147 -4.54 -17.69 -14.79
C THR A 147 -4.37 -16.61 -13.71
N LEU A 148 -4.70 -15.36 -13.99
CA LEU A 148 -4.46 -14.23 -13.09
C LEU A 148 -5.35 -14.28 -11.85
N ILE A 149 -6.64 -14.62 -12.00
CA ILE A 149 -7.56 -14.77 -10.86
C ILE A 149 -7.22 -16.01 -10.03
N ARG A 150 -6.76 -17.07 -10.70
CA ARG A 150 -6.24 -18.28 -10.05
C ARG A 150 -4.98 -18.02 -9.24
N LEU A 151 -4.08 -17.18 -9.73
CA LEU A 151 -2.88 -16.77 -9.00
C LEU A 151 -3.23 -15.81 -7.85
N PHE A 152 -4.02 -14.77 -8.12
CA PHE A 152 -4.33 -13.70 -7.17
C PHE A 152 -5.83 -13.60 -6.90
N PRO A 153 -6.44 -14.62 -6.23
CA PRO A 153 -7.87 -14.58 -5.91
C PRO A 153 -8.16 -13.42 -4.95
N GLY A 154 -9.43 -13.03 -4.80
CA GLY A 154 -9.80 -11.91 -3.92
C GLY A 154 -9.23 -12.02 -2.50
N GLN A 155 -9.07 -13.24 -1.99
CA GLN A 155 -8.44 -13.49 -0.68
C GLN A 155 -6.97 -13.08 -0.61
N PHE A 156 -6.19 -13.24 -1.68
CA PHE A 156 -4.81 -12.75 -1.76
C PHE A 156 -4.75 -11.24 -1.55
N TRP A 157 -5.64 -10.50 -2.22
CA TRP A 157 -5.70 -9.04 -2.14
C TRP A 157 -6.24 -8.54 -0.79
N MET A 158 -7.18 -9.26 -0.18
CA MET A 158 -7.63 -8.97 1.20
C MET A 158 -6.47 -9.06 2.18
N ASP A 159 -5.71 -10.16 2.15
CA ASP A 159 -4.61 -10.37 3.09
C ASP A 159 -3.46 -9.39 2.86
N ALA A 160 -3.09 -9.14 1.60
CA ALA A 160 -2.10 -8.10 1.28
C ALA A 160 -2.55 -6.73 1.78
N GLY A 161 -3.82 -6.38 1.60
CA GLY A 161 -4.43 -5.15 2.10
C GLY A 161 -4.39 -5.05 3.62
N ILE A 162 -4.70 -6.14 4.33
CA ILE A 162 -4.63 -6.20 5.81
C ILE A 162 -3.19 -5.99 6.28
N VAL A 163 -2.22 -6.69 5.69
CA VAL A 163 -0.80 -6.56 6.08
C VAL A 163 -0.33 -5.12 5.89
N ILE A 164 -0.57 -4.52 4.72
CA ILE A 164 -0.20 -3.13 4.43
C ILE A 164 -0.92 -2.18 5.41
N GLY A 165 -2.22 -2.39 5.63
CA GLY A 165 -3.01 -1.56 6.53
C GLY A 165 -2.52 -1.60 7.98
N VAL A 166 -2.15 -2.78 8.49
CA VAL A 166 -1.55 -2.93 9.82
C VAL A 166 -0.21 -2.22 9.91
N LEU A 167 0.66 -2.37 8.90
CA LEU A 167 1.97 -1.69 8.89
C LEU A 167 1.81 -0.17 8.90
N VAL A 168 0.92 0.38 8.07
CA VAL A 168 0.61 1.82 8.02
C VAL A 168 0.02 2.28 9.36
N PHE A 169 -0.93 1.53 9.92
CA PHE A 169 -1.54 1.83 11.21
C PHE A 169 -0.50 1.89 12.32
N LEU A 170 0.37 0.89 12.43
CA LEU A 170 1.42 0.84 13.46
C LEU A 170 2.43 1.99 13.29
N ALA A 171 2.90 2.26 12.06
CA ALA A 171 3.82 3.36 11.81
C ALA A 171 3.20 4.72 12.17
N ALA A 172 1.93 4.94 11.81
CA ALA A 172 1.21 6.15 12.16
C ALA A 172 0.96 6.26 13.67
N LEU A 173 0.57 5.16 14.33
CA LEU A 173 0.34 5.12 15.77
C LEU A 173 1.63 5.41 16.57
N VAL A 174 2.75 4.80 16.19
CA VAL A 174 4.05 5.08 16.80
C VAL A 174 4.43 6.55 16.59
N THR A 175 4.25 7.07 15.38
CA THR A 175 4.52 8.49 15.08
C THR A 175 3.64 9.41 15.93
N LEU A 176 2.36 9.11 16.08
CA LEU A 176 1.41 9.84 16.91
C LEU A 176 1.86 9.87 18.37
N ILE A 177 2.21 8.71 18.94
CA ILE A 177 2.67 8.58 20.33
C ILE A 177 3.96 9.38 20.55
N LEU A 178 4.96 9.23 19.67
CA LEU A 178 6.24 9.91 19.79
C LEU A 178 6.12 11.43 19.62
N THR A 179 5.14 11.89 18.84
CA THR A 179 4.92 13.31 18.58
C THR A 179 3.82 13.94 19.43
N TRP A 180 3.18 13.17 20.31
CA TRP A 180 2.05 13.60 21.15
C TRP A 180 2.31 14.90 21.92
N PRO A 181 1.44 15.92 21.87
CA PRO A 181 1.71 17.23 22.46
C PRO A 181 1.60 17.24 24.00
N THR A 182 2.67 16.86 24.70
CA THR A 182 2.77 16.91 26.19
C THR A 182 3.10 18.29 26.75
N ARG A 183 2.49 18.68 27.89
CA ARG A 183 2.72 19.96 28.63
C ARG A 183 4.20 20.28 28.90
N ARG A 184 5.01 19.29 29.34
CA ARG A 184 6.47 19.44 29.58
C ARG A 184 7.29 19.87 28.35
N ARG A 185 6.74 19.73 27.14
CA ARG A 185 7.44 19.99 25.87
C ARG A 185 6.84 21.16 25.08
N ARG A 186 5.92 21.93 25.71
CA ARG A 186 5.32 23.16 25.15
C ARG A 186 6.13 24.43 25.48
N GLY A 187 7.31 24.32 26.09
CA GLY A 187 8.13 25.49 26.46
C GLY A 187 7.63 26.29 27.66
N LEU A 188 6.67 25.77 28.43
CA LEU A 188 6.14 26.42 29.64
C LEU A 188 7.02 26.19 30.88
N VAL A 189 8.34 26.26 30.72
CA VAL A 189 9.28 26.41 31.84
C VAL A 189 10.06 27.68 31.54
N ASN A 190 9.52 28.82 32.01
CA ASN A 190 10.29 29.98 32.50
C ASN A 190 9.43 31.20 32.93
N ASP A 191 8.11 31.09 33.13
CA ASP A 191 7.35 32.19 33.78
C ASP A 191 7.43 32.18 35.32
N ALA A 192 8.15 31.21 35.91
CA ALA A 192 8.29 31.10 37.37
C ALA A 192 9.58 31.74 37.93
N GLN A 193 10.46 32.27 37.07
CA GLN A 193 11.71 32.93 37.52
C GLN A 193 11.63 34.46 37.51
N ASP A 194 10.63 35.07 36.86
CA ASP A 194 10.49 36.53 36.78
C ASP A 194 9.58 37.12 37.89
N ALA A 195 8.98 36.26 38.72
CA ALA A 195 8.13 36.67 39.84
C ALA A 195 8.89 36.82 41.19
N GLY A 196 10.21 36.61 41.19
CA GLY A 196 11.04 36.58 42.40
C GLY A 196 11.93 37.81 42.63
N GLU A 197 12.05 38.74 41.67
CA GLU A 197 13.05 39.82 41.73
C GLU A 197 12.46 41.24 41.86
N VAL A 198 11.17 41.35 42.21
CA VAL A 198 10.57 42.65 42.54
C VAL A 198 10.00 42.62 43.95
N GLN A 199 10.81 43.04 44.93
CA GLN A 199 10.42 43.96 46.00
C GLN A 199 11.65 44.45 46.81
N PRO A 200 11.54 45.64 47.42
CA PRO A 200 12.57 46.70 47.45
C PRO A 200 13.69 46.55 48.47
#